data_AF-A0A060TB78-F1
#
_entry.id   AF-A0A060TB78-F1
#
_cell.length_a   1.000
_cell.length_b   1.000
_cell.length_c   1.000
_cell.angle_alpha   90.00
_cell.angle_beta   90.00
_cell.angle_gamma   90.00
#
_symmetry.space_group_name_H-M   'P 1'
#
loop_
_entity.id
_entity.type
_entity.pdbx_description
1 polymer ?
#
loop_
_entity_poly.entity_id
_entity_poly.type
_entity_poly.pdbx_seq_one_letter_code
_entity_poly.pdbx_strand_id
1 'polypeptide(L)'
;MKVETAREKFLTNFEVYEHLNEVRERAKATHQVAQTQNLDTIAIEIQSYLRERPTANPEFAQSQESITAFLKALHQEGFELEKAERLQLINSAPSSEPVLYNLIEDCEQRFPEDRVQRLLELVQEHLGYEPMPEMKDE
;
A
#
# COMPACT_ATOMS: atom_id res chain seq x y z
N MET A 1 17.97 -25.95 0.99
CA MET A 1 17.83 -24.50 0.69
C MET A 1 18.43 -23.74 1.87
N LYS A 2 19.25 -22.71 1.63
CA LYS A 2 19.82 -21.84 2.69
C LYS A 2 19.45 -20.40 2.36
N VAL A 3 19.04 -19.64 3.37
CA VAL A 3 18.71 -18.21 3.23
C VAL A 3 20.00 -17.42 3.45
N GLU A 4 20.43 -16.66 2.45
CA GLU A 4 21.61 -15.79 2.56
C GLU A 4 21.26 -14.47 3.26
N THR A 5 20.18 -13.84 2.81
CA THR A 5 19.70 -12.56 3.34
C THR A 5 18.22 -12.68 3.67
N ALA A 6 17.86 -12.50 4.94
CA ALA A 6 16.47 -12.64 5.38
C ALA A 6 15.57 -11.48 4.91
N ARG A 7 16.13 -10.26 4.76
CA ARG A 7 15.40 -9.05 4.39
C ARG A 7 16.24 -8.23 3.43
N GLU A 8 15.97 -8.39 2.14
CA GLU A 8 16.70 -7.65 1.10
C GLU A 8 16.04 -6.29 0.83
N LYS A 9 14.72 -6.29 0.61
CA LYS A 9 13.95 -5.10 0.22
C LYS A 9 12.55 -5.13 0.84
N PHE A 10 11.99 -3.94 0.99
CA PHE A 10 10.57 -3.76 1.30
C PHE A 10 9.81 -3.59 -0.01
N LEU A 11 8.60 -4.15 -0.07
CA LEU A 11 7.70 -4.02 -1.20
C LEU A 11 6.38 -3.44 -0.71
N THR A 12 5.87 -2.49 -1.46
CA THR A 12 4.52 -1.92 -1.29
C THR A 12 3.46 -2.93 -1.70
N ASN A 13 2.26 -2.78 -1.14
CA ASN A 13 1.09 -3.56 -1.55
C ASN A 13 0.83 -3.43 -3.06
N PHE A 14 1.08 -2.25 -3.62
CA PHE A 14 0.99 -1.98 -5.06
C PHE A 14 1.97 -2.83 -5.88
N GLU A 15 3.25 -2.83 -5.55
CA GLU A 15 4.26 -3.64 -6.26
C GLU A 15 3.92 -5.13 -6.20
N VAL A 16 3.44 -5.61 -5.06
CA VAL A 16 3.01 -7.01 -4.91
C VAL A 16 1.78 -7.28 -5.79
N TYR A 17 0.79 -6.39 -5.79
CA TYR A 17 -0.42 -6.54 -6.60
C TYR A 17 -0.11 -6.59 -8.10
N GLU A 18 0.71 -5.65 -8.59
CA GLU A 18 1.15 -5.60 -9.98
C GLU A 18 1.93 -6.86 -10.36
N HIS A 19 2.87 -7.28 -9.52
CA HIS A 19 3.64 -8.50 -9.75
C HIS A 19 2.77 -9.76 -9.84
N LEU A 20 1.79 -9.90 -8.94
CA LEU A 20 0.87 -11.04 -8.98
C LEU A 20 0.02 -11.05 -10.26
N ASN A 21 -0.41 -9.88 -10.74
CA ASN A 21 -1.13 -9.78 -12.01
C ASN A 21 -0.25 -10.21 -13.19
N GLU A 22 1.01 -9.74 -13.24
CA GLU A 22 1.95 -10.16 -14.28
C GLU A 22 2.20 -11.67 -14.28
N VAL A 23 2.42 -12.27 -13.10
CA VAL A 23 2.66 -13.71 -12.98
C VAL A 23 1.48 -14.52 -13.51
N ARG A 24 0.24 -14.09 -13.21
CA ARG A 24 -0.98 -14.72 -13.72
C ARG A 24 -1.12 -14.59 -15.24
N GLU A 25 -0.85 -13.42 -15.79
CA GLU A 25 -0.91 -13.20 -17.25
C GLU A 25 0.13 -14.03 -17.99
N ARG A 26 1.36 -14.13 -17.46
CA ARG A 26 2.40 -15.02 -18.03
C ARG A 26 1.99 -16.50 -17.97
N ALA A 27 1.39 -16.93 -16.88
CA ALA A 27 0.92 -18.32 -16.72
C ALA A 27 -0.17 -18.67 -17.76
N LYS A 28 -1.13 -17.76 -17.98
CA LYS A 28 -2.16 -17.88 -19.02
C LYS A 28 -1.54 -17.93 -20.42
N ALA A 29 -0.64 -17.01 -20.74
CA ALA A 29 0.01 -16.95 -22.06
C ALA A 29 0.79 -18.22 -22.38
N THR A 30 1.48 -18.80 -21.39
CA THR A 30 2.34 -19.97 -21.59
C THR A 30 1.56 -21.30 -21.54
N HIS A 31 0.24 -21.29 -21.27
CA HIS A 31 -0.58 -22.50 -21.08
C HIS A 31 0.07 -23.50 -20.09
N GLN A 32 0.85 -23.01 -19.13
CA GLN A 32 1.47 -23.85 -18.12
C GLN A 32 0.42 -24.17 -17.06
N VAL A 33 -0.32 -25.26 -17.28
CA VAL A 33 -1.37 -25.82 -16.39
C VAL A 33 -0.77 -26.46 -15.11
N ALA A 34 0.48 -26.15 -14.77
CA ALA A 34 1.17 -26.71 -13.62
C ALA A 34 1.46 -25.64 -12.55
N GLN A 35 0.49 -24.74 -12.28
CA GLN A 35 0.50 -24.04 -11.01
C GLN A 35 0.01 -25.03 -9.95
N THR A 36 0.78 -25.20 -8.88
CA THR A 36 0.36 -26.03 -7.75
C THR A 36 -0.84 -25.35 -7.10
N GLN A 37 -1.90 -26.09 -6.80
CA GLN A 37 -3.16 -25.57 -6.23
C GLN A 37 -2.94 -24.59 -5.06
N ASN A 38 -1.94 -24.86 -4.20
CA ASN A 38 -1.59 -23.99 -3.06
C ASN A 38 -1.16 -22.58 -3.49
N LEU A 39 -0.38 -22.45 -4.58
CA LEU A 39 0.06 -21.15 -5.08
C LEU A 39 -1.11 -20.37 -5.68
N ASP A 40 -2.01 -21.04 -6.40
CA ASP A 40 -3.21 -20.41 -6.93
C ASP A 40 -4.11 -19.88 -5.81
N THR A 41 -4.33 -20.68 -4.75
CA THR A 41 -5.12 -20.26 -3.59
C THR A 41 -4.52 -19.01 -2.94
N ILE A 42 -3.23 -19.04 -2.60
CA ILE A 42 -2.55 -17.90 -1.97
C ILE A 42 -2.60 -16.65 -2.86
N ALA A 43 -2.39 -16.80 -4.18
CA ALA A 43 -2.43 -15.67 -5.10
C ALA A 43 -3.84 -15.05 -5.19
N ILE A 44 -4.89 -15.87 -5.21
CA ILE A 44 -6.28 -15.40 -5.26
C ILE A 44 -6.67 -14.71 -3.95
N GLU A 45 -6.27 -15.26 -2.80
CA GLU A 45 -6.55 -14.69 -1.48
C GLU A 45 -5.85 -13.34 -1.30
N ILE A 46 -4.56 -13.25 -1.64
CA ILE A 46 -3.80 -11.99 -1.58
C ILE A 46 -4.41 -10.95 -2.52
N GLN A 47 -4.78 -11.33 -3.75
CA GLN A 47 -5.41 -10.39 -4.68
C GLN A 47 -6.77 -9.91 -4.20
N SER A 48 -7.57 -10.79 -3.59
CA SER A 48 -8.85 -10.40 -2.99
C SER A 48 -8.63 -9.40 -1.86
N TYR A 49 -7.67 -9.68 -0.96
CA TYR A 49 -7.29 -8.78 0.12
C TYR A 49 -6.82 -7.41 -0.39
N LEU A 50 -5.97 -7.37 -1.42
CA LEU A 50 -5.41 -6.13 -1.96
C LEU A 50 -6.42 -5.28 -2.74
N ARG A 51 -7.49 -5.90 -3.27
CA ARG A 51 -8.62 -5.20 -3.91
C ARG A 51 -9.51 -4.45 -2.93
N GLU A 52 -9.60 -4.92 -1.70
CA GLU A 52 -10.34 -4.25 -0.62
C GLU A 52 -9.53 -3.14 0.07
N ARG A 53 -8.31 -2.86 -0.41
CA ARG A 53 -7.37 -1.89 0.17
C ARG A 53 -7.13 -0.73 -0.80
N PRO A 54 -6.53 0.40 -0.35
CA PRO A 54 -6.24 1.56 -1.21
C PRO A 54 -5.52 1.20 -2.52
N THR A 55 -4.72 0.14 -2.49
CA THR A 55 -3.96 -0.37 -3.64
C THR A 55 -4.78 -0.59 -4.90
N ALA A 56 -5.95 -1.22 -4.79
CA ALA A 56 -6.81 -1.53 -5.94
C ALA A 56 -8.27 -1.16 -5.68
N ASN A 57 -8.48 -0.14 -4.82
CA ASN A 57 -9.80 0.42 -4.53
C ASN A 57 -10.46 0.88 -5.85
N PRO A 58 -11.71 0.46 -6.15
CA PRO A 58 -12.43 0.86 -7.35
C PRO A 58 -12.61 2.38 -7.52
N GLU A 59 -12.68 3.14 -6.42
CA GLU A 59 -12.92 4.58 -6.45
C GLU A 59 -11.63 5.39 -6.68
N PHE A 60 -10.51 4.88 -6.18
CA PHE A 60 -9.19 5.49 -6.36
C PHE A 60 -8.09 4.42 -6.31
N ALA A 61 -7.81 3.79 -7.45
CA ALA A 61 -6.76 2.79 -7.54
C ALA A 61 -5.39 3.47 -7.56
N GLN A 62 -4.49 3.04 -6.67
CA GLN A 62 -3.12 3.51 -6.67
C GLN A 62 -2.41 3.13 -7.98
N SER A 63 -1.66 4.08 -8.52
CA SER A 63 -0.78 3.89 -9.67
C SER A 63 0.68 4.23 -9.32
N GLN A 64 1.62 3.77 -10.15
CA GLN A 64 3.02 4.09 -9.98
C GLN A 64 3.28 5.61 -10.00
N GLU A 65 2.56 6.34 -10.83
CA GLU A 65 2.64 7.80 -10.92
C GLU A 65 2.14 8.47 -9.64
N SER A 66 1.02 7.99 -9.09
CA SER A 66 0.41 8.53 -7.87
C SER A 66 1.32 8.35 -6.65
N ILE A 67 1.91 7.16 -6.48
CA ILE A 67 2.85 6.85 -5.40
C ILE A 67 4.13 7.67 -5.56
N THR A 68 4.63 7.81 -6.79
CA THR A 68 5.82 8.62 -7.08
C THR A 68 5.58 10.10 -6.81
N ALA A 69 4.39 10.61 -7.16
CA ALA A 69 3.98 11.99 -6.86
C ALA A 69 3.92 12.22 -5.34
N PHE A 70 3.29 11.30 -4.59
CA PHE A 70 3.25 11.34 -3.13
C PHE A 70 4.64 11.40 -2.50
N LEU A 71 5.55 10.50 -2.89
CA LEU A 71 6.92 10.47 -2.37
C LEU A 71 7.70 11.76 -2.69
N LYS A 72 7.47 12.35 -3.87
CA LYS A 72 8.06 13.63 -4.24
C LYS A 72 7.49 14.78 -3.41
N ALA A 73 6.18 14.81 -3.19
CA ALA A 73 5.52 15.82 -2.37
C ALA A 73 6.03 15.78 -0.92
N LEU A 74 6.12 14.58 -0.32
CA LEU A 74 6.71 14.41 1.01
C LEU A 74 8.13 14.97 1.12
N HIS A 75 8.97 14.71 0.10
CA HIS A 75 10.33 15.21 0.07
C HIS A 75 10.39 16.74 -0.11
N GLN A 76 9.57 17.30 -0.99
CA GLN A 76 9.49 18.74 -1.25
C GLN A 76 9.01 19.52 -0.03
N GLU A 77 8.05 18.97 0.70
CA GLU A 77 7.54 19.59 1.92
C GLU A 77 8.44 19.33 3.14
N GLY A 78 9.51 18.54 3.01
CA GLY A 78 10.49 18.30 4.07
C GLY A 78 9.98 17.40 5.20
N PHE A 79 9.14 16.41 4.89
CA PHE A 79 8.72 15.42 5.87
C PHE A 79 9.84 14.40 6.14
N GLU A 80 10.37 14.40 7.36
CA GLU A 80 11.36 13.44 7.82
C GLU A 80 10.69 12.15 8.30
N LEU A 81 10.29 11.32 7.35
CA LEU A 81 9.68 10.00 7.58
C LEU A 81 10.68 8.88 7.30
N GLU A 82 10.66 7.84 8.13
CA GLU A 82 11.41 6.62 7.90
C GLU A 82 10.84 5.80 6.73
N LYS A 83 11.63 4.86 6.20
CA LYS A 83 11.20 4.02 5.08
C LYS A 83 9.97 3.17 5.43
N ALA A 84 9.89 2.67 6.66
CA ALA A 84 8.77 1.86 7.13
C ALA A 84 7.49 2.70 7.25
N GLU A 85 7.60 3.94 7.72
CA GLU A 85 6.47 4.87 7.84
C GLU A 85 5.92 5.22 6.45
N ARG A 86 6.80 5.57 5.50
CA ARG A 86 6.39 5.82 4.11
C ARG A 86 5.68 4.61 3.49
N LEU A 87 6.20 3.41 3.75
CA LEU A 87 5.61 2.16 3.29
C LEU A 87 4.21 1.95 3.89
N GLN A 88 4.05 2.22 5.19
CA GLN A 88 2.75 2.11 5.85
C GLN A 88 1.74 3.12 5.31
N LEU A 89 2.14 4.39 5.13
CA LEU A 89 1.28 5.43 4.55
C LEU A 89 0.77 5.05 3.16
N ILE A 90 1.65 4.51 2.31
CA ILE A 90 1.27 4.04 0.97
C ILE A 90 0.29 2.86 1.07
N ASN A 91 0.53 1.92 1.96
CA ASN A 91 -0.27 0.70 2.06
C ASN A 91 -1.66 0.90 2.68
N SER A 92 -1.79 1.82 3.63
CA SER A 92 -3.04 2.05 4.37
C SER A 92 -3.79 3.32 3.98
N ALA A 93 -3.15 4.30 3.33
CA ALA A 93 -3.75 5.59 2.95
C ALA A 93 -4.65 6.19 4.05
N PRO A 94 -4.07 6.60 5.21
CA PRO A 94 -4.84 7.06 6.36
C PRO A 94 -5.71 8.28 6.04
N SER A 95 -6.98 8.21 6.44
CA SER A 95 -7.96 9.29 6.22
C SER A 95 -8.23 10.15 7.44
N SER A 96 -7.65 9.82 8.61
CA SER A 96 -7.85 10.54 9.86
C SER A 96 -6.59 10.60 10.72
N GLU A 97 -6.48 11.65 11.54
CA GLU A 97 -5.35 11.86 12.45
C GLU A 97 -5.10 10.69 13.41
N PRO A 98 -6.11 10.07 14.05
CA PRO A 98 -5.87 8.95 14.96
C PRO A 98 -5.23 7.76 14.25
N VAL A 99 -5.60 7.50 12.98
CA VAL A 99 -4.96 6.44 12.20
C VAL A 99 -3.53 6.83 11.89
N LEU A 100 -3.27 8.07 11.49
CA LEU A 100 -1.93 8.57 11.21
C LEU A 100 -1.00 8.48 12.44
N TYR A 101 -1.49 8.83 13.63
CA TYR A 101 -0.77 8.70 14.89
C TYR A 101 -0.41 7.26 15.26
N ASN A 102 -1.16 6.27 14.76
CA ASN A 102 -0.80 4.86 14.93
C ASN A 102 0.27 4.37 13.94
N LEU A 103 0.48 5.09 12.83
CA LEU A 103 1.44 4.70 11.79
C LEU A 103 2.82 5.36 11.95
N ILE A 104 2.87 6.51 12.63
CA ILE A 104 4.09 7.30 12.82
C ILE A 104 4.39 7.36 14.32
N GLU A 105 5.55 6.87 14.73
CA GLU A 105 5.98 6.92 16.13
C GLU A 105 6.24 8.37 16.56
N ASP A 106 5.75 8.72 17.75
CA ASP A 106 5.85 10.06 18.35
C ASP A 106 5.46 11.19 17.39
N CYS A 107 4.43 10.96 16.56
CA CYS A 107 3.99 11.88 15.52
C CYS A 107 3.71 13.30 16.06
N GLU A 108 3.01 13.40 17.20
CA GLU A 108 2.68 14.68 17.86
C GLU A 108 3.91 15.46 18.35
N GLN A 109 5.01 14.76 18.63
CA GLN A 109 6.27 15.40 19.03
C GLN A 109 7.13 15.81 17.83
N ARG A 110 7.01 15.07 16.71
CA ARG A 110 7.80 15.27 15.49
C ARG A 110 7.18 16.30 14.56
N PHE A 111 5.85 16.37 14.50
CA PHE A 111 5.13 17.23 13.57
C PHE A 111 4.07 18.05 14.32
N PRO A 112 4.04 19.38 14.13
CA PRO A 112 2.95 20.18 14.67
C PRO A 112 1.64 19.87 13.93
N GLU A 113 0.51 20.21 14.55
CA GLU A 113 -0.84 19.84 14.11
C GLU A 113 -1.14 20.28 12.66
N ASP A 114 -0.67 21.46 12.26
CA ASP A 114 -0.79 21.96 10.88
C ASP A 114 -0.07 21.08 9.85
N ARG A 115 1.07 20.50 10.24
CA ARG A 115 1.86 19.58 9.40
C ARG A 115 1.23 18.20 9.33
N VAL A 116 0.63 17.73 10.42
CA VAL A 116 -0.13 16.48 10.46
C VAL A 116 -1.32 16.57 9.53
N GLN A 117 -2.08 17.67 9.61
CA GLN A 117 -3.19 17.93 8.71
C GLN A 117 -2.74 18.00 7.24
N ARG A 118 -1.62 18.68 6.98
CA ARG A 118 -1.05 18.73 5.63
C ARG A 118 -0.63 17.37 5.10
N LEU A 119 -0.09 16.50 5.96
CA LEU A 119 0.26 15.13 5.58
C LEU A 119 -0.98 14.32 5.19
N LEU A 120 -2.08 14.45 5.93
CA LEU A 120 -3.36 13.82 5.57
C LEU A 120 -3.89 14.31 4.23
N GLU A 121 -3.80 15.61 3.94
CA GLU A 121 -4.19 16.16 2.64
C GLU A 121 -3.38 15.54 1.50
N LEU A 122 -2.06 15.42 1.65
CA LEU A 122 -1.19 14.79 0.65
C LEU A 122 -1.53 13.32 0.41
N VAL A 123 -1.88 12.59 1.48
CA VAL A 123 -2.33 11.20 1.39
C VAL A 123 -3.63 11.14 0.60
N GLN A 124 -4.62 11.97 0.91
CA GLN A 124 -5.91 11.97 0.21
C GLN A 124 -5.77 12.40 -1.26
N GLU A 125 -4.90 13.37 -1.55
CA GLU A 125 -4.66 13.87 -2.91
C GLU A 125 -4.01 12.83 -3.82
N HIS A 126 -3.06 12.05 -3.30
CA HIS A 126 -2.25 11.16 -4.12
C HIS A 126 -2.51 9.67 -3.93
N LEU A 127 -2.91 9.23 -2.75
CA LEU A 127 -3.06 7.81 -2.40
C LEU A 127 -4.51 7.38 -2.22
N GLY A 128 -5.45 8.34 -2.19
CA GLY A 128 -6.86 8.10 -1.98
C GLY A 128 -7.19 7.81 -0.52
N TYR A 129 -8.11 6.87 -0.29
CA TYR A 129 -8.53 6.45 1.04
C TYR A 129 -8.73 4.95 1.10
N GLU A 130 -8.57 4.43 2.30
CA GLU A 130 -9.02 3.08 2.63
C GLU A 130 -10.56 3.03 2.61
N PRO A 131 -11.16 2.19 1.73
CA PRO A 131 -12.60 2.03 1.73
C PRO A 131 -13.02 1.46 3.09
N MET A 132 -13.96 2.13 3.75
CA MET A 132 -14.51 1.61 4.99
C MET A 132 -15.24 0.31 4.66
N PRO A 133 -15.02 -0.78 5.41
CA PRO A 133 -15.80 -1.98 5.20
C PRO A 133 -17.28 -1.61 5.36
N GLU A 134 -18.10 -1.94 4.36
CA GLU A 134 -19.55 -1.87 4.51
C GLU A 134 -19.89 -2.69 5.75
N MET A 135 -20.39 -2.02 6.80
CA MET A 135 -20.97 -2.74 7.91
C MET A 135 -22.17 -3.48 7.33
N LYS A 136 -22.04 -4.80 7.18
CA LYS A 136 -23.20 -5.63 6.90
C LYS A 136 -24.13 -5.44 8.08
N ASP A 137 -25.23 -4.73 7.87
CA ASP A 137 -26.34 -4.67 8.82
C ASP A 137 -26.68 -6.13 9.19
N GLU A 138 -26.45 -6.49 10.46
CA GLU A 138 -26.80 -7.80 11.02
C GLU A 138 -28.32 -8.02 11.06
#